data_AF-A0A2A2UXB9-F1
#
_entry.id   AF-A0A2A2UXB9-F1
#
_cell.length_a   1.000
_cell.length_b   1.000
_cell.length_c   1.000
_cell.angle_alpha   90.00
_cell.angle_beta   90.00
_cell.angle_gamma   90.00
#
_symmetry.space_group_name_H-M   'P 1'
#
loop_
_entity.id
_entity.type
_entity.pdbx_description
1 polymer ?
#
loop_
_entity_poly.entity_id
_entity_poly.type
_entity_poly.pdbx_seq_one_letter_code
_entity_poly.pdbx_strand_id
1 'polypeptide(L)'
;MKTERAKGVYCYNCSGGAKIEGALPLHSSDLIIENQSVSRFDVVEYVKNSLFYIPDTDFKIEKHLDFEGFEKLCETLIDILSEPVNSRTEAYEQVIKQVHLLISLKETQFSHHYMVLEGEALYLNSIIINMLFNYGSSQSVLPYYQELKGVWCDFLASAPKLYRENWNKSSDHTFEV
;
A
#
# COMPACT_ATOMS: atom_id res chain seq x y z
N MET A 1 -24.84 -16.49 1.17
CA MET A 1 -24.86 -17.30 -0.07
C MET A 1 -23.49 -17.94 -0.30
N LYS A 2 -23.34 -19.25 -0.56
CA LYS A 2 -22.01 -19.86 -0.81
C LYS A 2 -21.49 -19.43 -2.19
N THR A 3 -20.24 -18.97 -2.25
CA THR A 3 -19.58 -18.62 -3.52
C THR A 3 -19.29 -19.89 -4.34
N GLU A 4 -19.08 -19.77 -5.65
CA GLU A 4 -18.70 -20.93 -6.50
C GLU A 4 -17.46 -21.66 -5.99
N ARG A 5 -16.51 -20.93 -5.41
CA ARG A 5 -15.29 -21.48 -4.80
C ARG A 5 -15.55 -22.30 -3.52
N ALA A 6 -16.69 -22.08 -2.86
CA ALA A 6 -17.09 -22.78 -1.64
C ALA A 6 -18.06 -23.95 -1.90
N LYS A 7 -18.28 -24.30 -3.18
CA LYS A 7 -19.13 -25.43 -3.56
C LYS A 7 -18.51 -26.73 -3.04
N GLY A 8 -19.25 -27.48 -2.23
CA GLY A 8 -18.77 -28.72 -1.60
C GLY A 8 -18.08 -28.54 -0.24
N VAL A 9 -17.90 -27.30 0.24
CA VAL A 9 -17.34 -27.04 1.58
C VAL A 9 -18.46 -26.95 2.62
N TYR A 10 -18.32 -27.68 3.73
CA TYR A 10 -19.21 -27.59 4.89
C TYR A 10 -18.46 -26.92 6.05
N CYS A 11 -19.01 -25.80 6.54
CA CYS A 11 -18.42 -25.05 7.64
C CYS A 11 -19.36 -25.15 8.85
N TYR A 12 -18.79 -25.42 10.03
CA TYR A 12 -19.50 -25.51 11.28
C TYR A 12 -18.96 -24.47 12.27
N ASN A 13 -19.83 -23.65 12.86
CA ASN A 13 -19.47 -22.70 13.91
C ASN A 13 -19.66 -23.36 15.27
N CYS A 14 -18.55 -23.63 15.96
CA CYS A 14 -18.54 -24.27 17.27
C CYS A 14 -18.37 -23.29 18.45
N SER A 15 -18.45 -21.99 18.19
CA SER A 15 -18.31 -20.96 19.21
C SER A 15 -19.66 -20.55 19.81
N GLY A 16 -19.66 -20.16 21.08
CA GLY A 16 -20.80 -19.50 21.73
C GLY A 16 -20.91 -18.00 21.44
N GLY A 17 -20.30 -17.55 20.33
CA GLY A 17 -20.18 -16.14 19.96
C GLY A 17 -21.14 -15.71 18.86
N ALA A 18 -20.69 -14.77 18.04
CA ALA A 18 -21.49 -14.24 16.94
C ALA A 18 -21.84 -15.31 15.90
N LYS A 19 -23.02 -15.16 15.28
CA LYS A 19 -23.44 -15.98 14.15
C LYS A 19 -22.55 -15.66 12.93
N ILE A 20 -21.95 -16.70 12.34
CA ILE A 20 -21.18 -16.60 11.09
C ILE A 20 -22.09 -16.98 9.93
N GLU A 21 -22.27 -16.08 8.96
CA GLU A 21 -23.09 -16.35 7.78
C GLU A 21 -22.49 -17.51 6.95
N GLY A 22 -23.32 -18.49 6.58
CA GLY A 22 -22.90 -19.64 5.76
C GLY A 22 -22.31 -20.82 6.54
N ALA A 23 -22.11 -20.68 7.86
CA ALA A 23 -21.75 -21.79 8.75
C ALA A 23 -23.00 -22.38 9.45
N LEU A 24 -22.95 -23.67 9.75
CA LEU A 24 -23.96 -24.35 10.56
C LEU A 24 -23.57 -24.28 12.04
N PRO A 25 -24.47 -23.89 12.95
CA PRO A 25 -24.17 -23.95 14.38
C PRO A 25 -24.01 -25.41 14.81
N LEU A 26 -22.96 -25.71 15.58
CA LEU A 26 -22.70 -27.04 16.12
C LEU A 26 -21.99 -26.91 17.47
N HIS A 27 -22.46 -27.52 18.55
CA HIS A 27 -21.72 -27.45 19.80
C HIS A 27 -20.44 -28.30 19.71
N SER A 28 -19.33 -27.86 20.31
CA SER A 28 -18.05 -28.57 20.20
C SER A 28 -18.09 -29.99 20.79
N SER A 29 -18.98 -30.24 21.77
CA SER A 29 -19.23 -31.60 22.31
C SER A 29 -19.87 -32.55 21.31
N ASP A 30 -20.53 -32.02 20.28
CA ASP A 30 -21.30 -32.80 19.31
C ASP A 30 -20.46 -33.05 18.04
N LEU A 31 -19.20 -32.64 18.05
CA LEU A 31 -18.27 -32.85 16.94
C LEU A 31 -17.83 -34.32 16.92
N ILE A 32 -18.26 -35.04 15.89
CA ILE A 32 -17.81 -36.40 15.60
C ILE A 32 -16.89 -36.31 14.38
N ILE A 33 -15.60 -36.53 14.59
CA ILE A 33 -14.62 -36.61 13.50
C ILE A 33 -14.43 -38.08 13.17
N GLU A 34 -14.88 -38.49 11.97
CA GLU A 34 -14.60 -39.82 11.46
C GLU A 34 -13.10 -40.01 11.22
N ASN A 35 -12.59 -41.22 11.43
CA ASN A 35 -11.23 -41.58 11.06
C ASN A 35 -11.08 -41.44 9.55
N GLN A 36 -10.41 -40.37 9.12
CA GLN A 36 -10.09 -40.14 7.72
C GLN A 36 -8.93 -41.05 7.30
N SER A 37 -8.93 -41.46 6.03
CA SER A 37 -7.82 -42.20 5.43
C SER A 37 -6.56 -41.34 5.25
N VAL A 38 -6.71 -40.01 5.28
CA VAL A 38 -5.63 -39.04 5.12
C VAL A 38 -5.19 -38.52 6.49
N SER A 39 -3.90 -38.60 6.78
CA SER A 39 -3.37 -38.12 8.05
C SER A 39 -3.13 -36.61 8.03
N ARG A 40 -3.08 -35.98 9.22
CA ARG A 40 -2.66 -34.57 9.36
C ARG A 40 -1.30 -34.31 8.72
N PHE A 41 -0.37 -35.27 8.84
CA PHE A 41 0.96 -35.14 8.27
C PHE A 41 0.90 -35.00 6.74
N ASP A 42 0.12 -35.85 6.08
CA ASP A 42 -0.03 -35.83 4.62
C ASP A 42 -0.63 -34.51 4.12
N VAL A 43 -1.62 -33.96 4.83
CA VAL A 43 -2.22 -32.66 4.50
C VAL A 43 -1.20 -31.53 4.64
N VAL A 44 -0.43 -31.52 5.74
CA VAL A 44 0.59 -30.48 5.98
C VAL A 44 1.68 -30.54 4.91
N GLU A 45 2.16 -31.73 4.56
CA GLU A 45 3.17 -31.90 3.51
C GLU A 45 2.64 -31.50 2.13
N TYR A 46 1.40 -31.88 1.80
CA TYR A 46 0.77 -31.43 0.56
C TYR A 46 0.68 -29.90 0.49
N VAL A 47 0.21 -29.25 1.56
CA VAL A 47 0.10 -27.79 1.60
C VAL A 47 1.46 -27.13 1.40
N LYS A 48 2.50 -27.59 2.12
CA LYS A 48 3.85 -27.01 2.02
C LYS A 48 4.49 -27.21 0.65
N ASN A 49 4.35 -28.41 0.08
CA ASN A 49 5.11 -28.83 -1.10
C ASN A 49 4.34 -28.63 -2.41
N SER A 50 3.03 -28.42 -2.38
CA SER A 50 2.18 -28.36 -3.59
C SER A 50 1.35 -27.10 -3.74
N LEU A 51 1.12 -26.31 -2.67
CA LEU A 51 0.31 -25.08 -2.76
C LEU A 51 1.12 -23.79 -2.77
N PHE A 52 2.43 -23.86 -2.48
CA PHE A 52 3.32 -22.71 -2.53
C PHE A 52 4.36 -22.88 -3.63
N TYR A 53 4.62 -21.78 -4.33
CA TYR A 53 5.80 -21.68 -5.18
C TYR A 53 7.02 -21.44 -4.28
N ILE A 54 8.02 -22.30 -4.39
CA ILE A 54 9.33 -22.08 -3.79
C ILE A 54 10.13 -21.30 -4.84
N PRO A 55 10.52 -20.03 -4.57
CA PRO A 55 11.35 -19.27 -5.48
C PRO A 55 12.65 -20.01 -5.78
N ASP A 56 13.13 -19.88 -7.02
CA ASP A 56 14.48 -20.34 -7.36
C ASP A 56 15.49 -19.70 -6.39
N THR A 57 16.52 -20.45 -6.02
CA THR A 57 17.57 -20.02 -5.07
C THR A 57 18.27 -18.73 -5.51
N ASP A 58 18.21 -18.38 -6.80
CA ASP A 58 18.77 -17.17 -7.40
C ASP A 58 17.76 -16.02 -7.53
N PHE A 59 16.56 -16.10 -6.95
CA PHE A 59 15.58 -15.01 -6.98
C PHE A 59 16.09 -13.79 -6.22
N LYS A 60 16.56 -12.79 -6.97
CA LYS A 60 17.06 -11.51 -6.42
C LYS A 60 15.97 -10.46 -6.50
N ILE A 61 15.17 -10.37 -5.43
CA ILE A 61 14.09 -9.37 -5.29
C ILE A 61 14.57 -7.95 -5.59
N GLU A 62 15.82 -7.62 -5.22
CA GLU A 62 16.47 -6.33 -5.49
C GLU A 62 16.40 -5.91 -6.97
N LYS A 63 16.52 -6.87 -7.91
CA LYS A 63 16.43 -6.60 -9.36
C LYS A 63 15.04 -6.16 -9.81
N HIS A 64 14.01 -6.43 -9.00
CA HIS A 64 12.62 -6.06 -9.27
C HIS A 64 12.20 -4.77 -8.55
N LEU A 65 13.07 -4.19 -7.72
CA LEU A 65 12.77 -2.96 -6.98
C LEU A 65 12.88 -1.70 -7.83
N ASP A 66 13.62 -1.75 -8.93
CA ASP A 66 13.83 -0.66 -9.90
C ASP A 66 14.14 0.69 -9.22
N PHE A 67 15.33 0.76 -8.60
CA PHE A 67 15.73 1.95 -7.85
C PHE A 67 15.89 3.18 -8.76
N GLU A 68 16.38 2.97 -9.97
CA GLU A 68 16.58 4.02 -10.96
C GLU A 68 15.22 4.55 -11.48
N GLY A 69 14.24 3.66 -11.68
CA GLY A 69 12.87 4.07 -11.98
C GLY A 69 12.23 4.88 -10.85
N PHE A 70 12.47 4.50 -9.60
CA PHE A 70 12.00 5.25 -8.43
C PHE A 70 12.63 6.65 -8.32
N GLU A 71 13.95 6.74 -8.55
CA GLU A 71 14.68 8.01 -8.57
C GLU A 71 14.11 8.94 -9.64
N LYS A 72 13.93 8.42 -10.87
CA LYS A 72 13.33 9.17 -11.97
C LYS A 72 11.89 9.61 -11.69
N LEU A 73 11.10 8.79 -11.00
CA LEU A 73 9.76 9.17 -10.54
C LEU A 73 9.83 10.37 -9.60
N CYS A 74 10.72 10.35 -8.61
CA CYS A 74 10.90 11.45 -7.67
C CYS A 74 11.36 12.73 -8.37
N GLU A 75 12.32 12.63 -9.29
CA GLU A 75 12.77 13.76 -10.13
C GLU A 75 11.60 14.34 -10.96
N THR A 76 10.80 13.48 -11.59
CA THR A 76 9.66 13.93 -12.41
C THR A 76 8.60 14.65 -11.55
N LEU A 77 8.36 14.17 -10.33
CA LEU A 77 7.46 14.84 -9.38
C LEU A 77 8.02 16.20 -8.96
N ILE A 78 9.33 16.29 -8.68
CA ILE A 78 10.00 17.56 -8.38
C ILE A 78 9.91 18.53 -9.56
N ASP A 79 10.09 18.05 -10.79
CA ASP A 79 9.99 18.88 -12.00
C ASP A 79 8.59 19.47 -12.15
N ILE A 80 7.54 18.66 -11.95
CA ILE A 80 6.14 19.12 -11.94
C ILE A 80 5.95 20.23 -10.92
N LEU A 81 6.49 20.05 -9.71
CA LEU A 81 6.36 20.98 -8.60
C LEU A 81 7.25 22.22 -8.76
N SER A 82 8.31 22.15 -9.55
CA SER A 82 9.23 23.27 -9.77
C SER A 82 8.68 24.32 -10.74
N GLU A 83 7.63 23.99 -11.50
CA GLU A 83 6.94 24.95 -12.36
C GLU A 83 6.46 26.18 -11.54
N PRO A 84 6.73 27.42 -12.00
CA PRO A 84 6.26 28.63 -11.32
C PRO A 84 4.73 28.69 -11.29
N VAL A 85 4.17 29.11 -10.15
CA VAL A 85 2.72 29.32 -10.00
C VAL A 85 2.45 30.75 -9.52
N ASN A 86 1.49 31.41 -10.17
CA ASN A 86 1.12 32.80 -9.94
C ASN A 86 -0.31 32.95 -9.41
N SER A 87 -1.07 31.86 -9.38
CA SER A 87 -2.45 31.85 -8.93
C SER A 87 -2.78 30.60 -8.10
N ARG A 88 -3.83 30.70 -7.29
CA ARG A 88 -4.38 29.57 -6.52
C ARG A 88 -4.79 28.41 -7.44
N THR A 89 -5.34 28.73 -8.60
CA THR A 89 -5.74 27.73 -9.59
C THR A 89 -4.52 26.99 -10.14
N GLU A 90 -3.47 27.72 -10.53
CA GLU A 90 -2.21 27.09 -10.98
C GLU A 90 -1.58 26.20 -9.90
N ALA A 91 -1.59 26.65 -8.63
CA ALA A 91 -1.11 25.83 -7.51
C ALA A 91 -1.93 24.53 -7.34
N TYR A 92 -3.26 24.63 -7.42
CA TYR A 92 -4.13 23.46 -7.37
C TYR A 92 -3.90 22.51 -8.56
N GLU A 93 -3.81 23.04 -9.78
CA GLU A 93 -3.53 22.25 -10.99
C GLU A 93 -2.19 21.52 -10.90
N GLN A 94 -1.15 22.18 -10.38
CA GLN A 94 0.15 21.57 -10.13
C GLN A 94 0.05 20.40 -9.13
N VAL A 95 -0.68 20.57 -8.03
CA VAL A 95 -0.94 19.50 -7.05
C VAL A 95 -1.68 18.32 -7.68
N ILE A 96 -2.71 18.59 -8.47
CA ILE A 96 -3.48 17.53 -9.13
C ILE A 96 -2.64 16.79 -10.18
N LYS A 97 -1.77 17.51 -10.91
CA LYS A 97 -0.85 16.93 -11.90
C LYS A 97 0.09 15.91 -11.28
N GLN A 98 0.71 16.20 -10.14
CA GLN A 98 1.57 15.23 -9.44
C GLN A 98 0.78 14.01 -8.92
N VAL A 99 -0.44 14.23 -8.41
CA VAL A 99 -1.30 13.16 -7.89
C VAL A 99 -1.68 12.19 -9.00
N HIS A 100 -2.06 12.72 -10.17
CA HIS A 100 -2.38 11.88 -11.32
C HIS A 100 -1.18 11.06 -11.81
N LEU A 101 0.03 11.64 -11.79
CA LEU A 101 1.24 10.88 -12.11
C LEU A 101 1.42 9.70 -11.15
N LEU A 102 1.32 9.93 -9.83
CA LEU A 102 1.44 8.86 -8.84
C LEU A 102 0.36 7.78 -9.03
N ILE A 103 -0.92 8.18 -9.16
CA ILE A 103 -2.04 7.25 -9.34
C ILE A 103 -1.89 6.44 -10.64
N SER A 104 -1.27 6.99 -11.68
CA SER A 104 -1.06 6.27 -12.95
C SER A 104 -0.21 5.00 -12.79
N LEU A 105 0.59 4.91 -11.73
CA LEU A 105 1.43 3.75 -11.44
C LEU A 105 0.69 2.63 -10.68
N LYS A 106 -0.45 2.92 -10.06
CA LYS A 106 -1.15 2.03 -9.13
C LYS A 106 -1.47 0.64 -9.71
N GLU A 107 -1.86 0.59 -10.98
CA GLU A 107 -2.27 -0.66 -11.67
C GLU A 107 -1.18 -1.14 -12.65
N THR A 108 0.08 -0.76 -12.41
CA THR A 108 1.23 -1.11 -13.26
C THR A 108 2.19 -2.04 -12.51
N GLN A 109 3.23 -2.52 -13.21
CA GLN A 109 4.34 -3.23 -12.57
C GLN A 109 5.15 -2.37 -11.58
N PHE A 110 4.93 -1.06 -11.55
CA PHE A 110 5.56 -0.10 -10.64
C PHE A 110 4.65 0.31 -9.47
N SER A 111 3.59 -0.46 -9.21
CA SER A 111 2.65 -0.19 -8.12
C SER A 111 3.32 -0.16 -6.75
N HIS A 112 4.44 -0.86 -6.56
CA HIS A 112 5.25 -0.79 -5.34
C HIS A 112 5.87 0.60 -5.13
N HIS A 113 6.31 1.30 -6.18
CA HIS A 113 6.79 2.68 -6.07
C HIS A 113 5.68 3.63 -5.64
N TYR A 114 4.47 3.44 -6.18
CA TYR A 114 3.29 4.16 -5.72
C TYR A 114 3.03 3.92 -4.23
N MET A 115 3.03 2.66 -3.79
CA MET A 115 2.77 2.29 -2.39
C MET A 115 3.78 2.91 -1.41
N VAL A 116 5.05 3.05 -1.83
CA VAL A 116 6.09 3.70 -1.01
C VAL A 116 5.79 5.19 -0.78
N LEU A 117 5.19 5.87 -1.76
CA LEU A 117 4.93 7.31 -1.71
C LEU A 117 3.49 7.67 -1.30
N GLU A 118 2.53 6.76 -1.47
CA GLU A 118 1.09 7.02 -1.35
C GLU A 118 0.73 7.66 -0.01
N GLY A 119 1.25 7.13 1.11
CA GLY A 119 0.92 7.63 2.46
C GLY A 119 1.29 9.10 2.65
N GLU A 120 2.55 9.44 2.39
CA GLU A 120 3.07 10.80 2.54
C GLU A 120 2.42 11.75 1.53
N ALA A 121 2.26 11.32 0.28
CA ALA A 121 1.63 12.12 -0.76
C ALA A 121 0.18 12.44 -0.41
N LEU A 122 -0.62 11.47 0.03
CA LEU A 122 -2.03 11.69 0.40
C LEU A 122 -2.16 12.66 1.57
N TYR A 123 -1.33 12.49 2.60
CA TYR A 123 -1.35 13.37 3.77
C TYR A 123 -0.98 14.81 3.39
N LEU A 124 0.15 15.00 2.72
CA LEU A 124 0.63 16.32 2.35
C LEU A 124 -0.30 17.03 1.36
N ASN A 125 -0.85 16.30 0.37
CA ASN A 125 -1.84 16.86 -0.55
C ASN A 125 -3.12 17.31 0.16
N SER A 126 -3.57 16.58 1.19
CA SER A 126 -4.72 17.00 1.99
C SER A 126 -4.47 18.32 2.72
N ILE A 127 -3.25 18.52 3.25
CA ILE A 127 -2.84 19.76 3.90
C ILE A 127 -2.79 20.90 2.89
N ILE A 128 -2.15 20.69 1.73
CA ILE A 128 -2.04 21.71 0.70
C ILE A 128 -3.42 22.14 0.21
N ILE A 129 -4.31 21.20 -0.11
CA ILE A 129 -5.67 21.51 -0.60
C ILE A 129 -6.44 22.28 0.48
N ASN A 130 -6.39 21.83 1.73
CA ASN A 130 -7.04 22.53 2.84
C ASN A 130 -6.51 23.98 2.97
N MET A 131 -5.18 24.14 2.93
CA MET A 131 -4.51 25.44 2.98
C MET A 131 -4.94 26.36 1.82
N LEU A 132 -4.97 25.86 0.59
CA LEU A 132 -5.33 26.63 -0.60
C LEU A 132 -6.78 27.15 -0.56
N PHE A 133 -7.72 26.38 0.01
CA PHE A 133 -9.15 26.72 -0.05
C PHE A 133 -9.73 27.30 1.24
N ASN A 134 -9.14 27.03 2.40
CA ASN A 134 -9.69 27.48 3.69
C ASN A 134 -8.97 28.68 4.30
N TYR A 135 -7.86 29.14 3.71
CA TYR A 135 -7.06 30.24 4.27
C TYR A 135 -6.77 31.34 3.24
N GLY A 136 -6.99 32.59 3.70
CA GLY A 136 -6.54 33.81 3.02
C GLY A 136 -7.16 34.08 1.64
N SER A 137 -6.74 35.20 1.05
CA SER A 137 -6.97 35.53 -0.36
C SER A 137 -5.97 34.79 -1.25
N SER A 138 -6.26 34.71 -2.55
CA SER A 138 -5.41 34.00 -3.53
C SER A 138 -3.95 34.49 -3.57
N GLN A 139 -3.65 35.74 -3.22
CA GLN A 139 -2.27 36.24 -3.16
C GLN A 139 -1.58 35.93 -1.82
N SER A 140 -2.32 35.99 -0.71
CA SER A 140 -1.75 35.71 0.61
C SER A 140 -1.42 34.24 0.85
N VAL A 141 -2.02 33.33 0.08
CA VAL A 141 -1.89 31.87 0.26
C VAL A 141 -0.69 31.26 -0.47
N LEU A 142 -0.21 31.93 -1.53
CA LEU A 142 0.89 31.40 -2.36
C LEU A 142 2.23 31.24 -1.63
N PRO A 143 2.65 32.14 -0.71
CA PRO A 143 3.88 31.92 0.05
C PRO A 143 3.84 30.62 0.86
N TYR A 144 2.71 30.31 1.51
CA TYR A 144 2.53 29.06 2.26
C TYR A 144 2.49 27.83 1.35
N TYR A 145 1.92 27.97 0.15
CA TYR A 145 2.01 26.92 -0.87
C TYR A 145 3.47 26.62 -1.23
N GLN A 146 4.28 27.65 -1.49
CA GLN A 146 5.69 27.46 -1.83
C GLN A 146 6.47 26.78 -0.70
N GLU A 147 6.19 27.13 0.55
CA GLU A 147 6.81 26.50 1.73
C GLU A 147 6.45 25.02 1.86
N LEU A 148 5.15 24.69 1.84
CA LEU A 148 4.69 23.29 1.92
C LEU A 148 5.18 22.45 0.75
N LYS A 149 5.17 23.03 -0.45
CA LYS A 149 5.74 22.39 -1.64
C LYS A 149 7.23 22.14 -1.50
N GLY A 150 7.97 23.08 -0.92
CA GLY A 150 9.41 22.93 -0.63
C GLY A 150 9.67 21.71 0.26
N VAL A 151 8.93 21.57 1.36
CA VAL A 151 9.03 20.40 2.26
C VAL A 151 8.81 19.09 1.50
N TRP A 152 7.84 19.06 0.60
CA TRP A 152 7.59 17.87 -0.23
C TRP A 152 8.70 17.58 -1.23
N CYS A 153 9.22 18.60 -1.91
CA CYS A 153 10.37 18.46 -2.80
C CYS A 153 11.62 17.96 -2.06
N ASP A 154 11.87 18.46 -0.85
CA ASP A 154 13.00 18.02 -0.02
C ASP A 154 12.86 16.54 0.36
N PHE A 155 11.65 16.11 0.72
CA PHE A 155 11.36 14.70 0.95
C PHE A 155 11.62 13.87 -0.32
N LEU A 156 11.04 14.27 -1.46
CA LEU A 156 11.21 13.58 -2.73
C LEU A 156 12.67 13.47 -3.17
N ALA A 157 13.49 14.50 -2.89
CA ALA A 157 14.92 14.46 -3.18
C ALA A 157 15.68 13.46 -2.30
N SER A 158 15.20 13.24 -1.07
CA SER A 158 15.80 12.28 -0.13
C SER A 158 15.28 10.83 -0.28
N ALA A 159 14.07 10.67 -0.81
CA ALA A 159 13.36 9.39 -0.87
C ALA A 159 14.11 8.29 -1.64
N PRO A 160 14.78 8.56 -2.79
CA PRO A 160 15.53 7.52 -3.52
C PRO A 160 16.64 6.89 -2.68
N LYS A 161 17.36 7.72 -1.92
CA LYS A 161 18.40 7.24 -1.00
C LYS A 161 17.78 6.40 0.12
N LEU A 162 16.71 6.88 0.74
CA LEU A 162 16.01 6.15 1.80
C LEU A 162 15.51 4.79 1.32
N TYR A 163 14.93 4.73 0.12
CA TYR A 163 14.46 3.48 -0.47
C TYR A 163 15.61 2.50 -0.72
N ARG A 164 16.70 2.97 -1.34
CA ARG A 164 17.88 2.14 -1.64
C ARG A 164 18.57 1.62 -0.38
N GLU A 165 18.63 2.42 0.69
CA GLU A 165 19.32 2.05 1.93
C GLU A 165 18.51 1.17 2.88
N ASN A 166 17.17 1.14 2.75
CA ASN A 166 16.30 0.52 3.76
C ASN A 166 15.34 -0.55 3.24
N TRP A 167 15.33 -0.87 1.93
CA TRP A 167 14.40 -1.87 1.36
C TRP A 167 14.44 -3.25 2.03
N ASN A 168 15.59 -3.65 2.59
CA ASN A 168 15.81 -4.94 3.24
C ASN A 168 15.97 -4.87 4.76
N LYS A 169 15.69 -3.71 5.37
CA LYS A 169 15.78 -3.52 6.81
C LYS A 169 14.41 -3.65 7.43
N SER A 170 14.33 -4.33 8.56
CA SER A 170 13.15 -4.27 9.41
C SER A 170 13.00 -2.85 9.96
N SER A 171 11.77 -2.39 10.11
CA SER A 171 11.50 -1.12 10.80
C SER A 171 12.01 -1.22 12.24
N ASP A 172 12.78 -0.23 12.69
CA ASP A 172 13.21 -0.11 14.08
C ASP A 172 12.04 0.30 15.01
N HIS A 173 10.84 0.55 14.46
CA HIS A 173 9.65 0.86 15.24
C HIS A 173 9.07 -0.39 15.91
N THR A 174 9.42 -0.56 17.18
CA THR A 174 8.59 -1.29 18.13
C THR A 174 7.37 -0.43 18.46
N PHE A 175 6.17 -0.92 18.13
CA PHE A 175 4.95 -0.40 18.75
C PHE A 175 5.05 -0.76 20.24
N GLU A 176 5.45 0.18 21.08
CA GLU A 176 5.30 0.04 22.53
C GLU A 176 3.79 -0.06 22.82
N VAL A 177 3.39 -1.18 23.42
CA VAL A 177 2.02 -1.48 23.85
C VAL A 177 1.85 -1.06 25.30
#